data_AF-A0A7X8PJD3-F1
#
_entry.id   AF-A0A7X8PJD3-F1
#
_cell.length_a   1.000
_cell.length_b   1.000
_cell.length_c   1.000
_cell.angle_alpha   90.00
_cell.angle_beta   90.00
_cell.angle_gamma   90.00
#
_symmetry.space_group_name_H-M   'P 1'
#
loop_
_entity.id
_entity.type
_entity.pdbx_description
1 polymer ?
#
loop_
_entity_poly.entity_id
_entity_poly.type
_entity_poly.pdbx_seq_one_letter_code
_entity_poly.pdbx_strand_id
1 'polypeptide(L)'
;MRPAPSVCPPPSPDSSAGSRDLVRNGRFGTETEAVRAGIRMLADHELKMQALRRDIQKADDEIESGLGKEYASGAELLKDVMHEG
;
A
#
# COMPACT_ATOMS: atom_id res chain seq x y z
N MET A 1 -36.54 -32.49 2.02
CA MET A 1 -36.20 -31.05 2.02
C MET A 1 -34.94 -30.86 1.18
N ARG A 2 -35.02 -30.16 0.04
CA ARG A 2 -33.85 -29.82 -0.79
C ARG A 2 -33.48 -28.35 -0.52
N PRO A 3 -32.20 -28.00 -0.28
CA PRO A 3 -31.80 -26.60 -0.12
C PRO A 3 -31.96 -25.86 -1.46
N ALA A 4 -32.47 -24.64 -1.40
CA ALA A 4 -32.63 -23.77 -2.57
C ALA A 4 -31.25 -23.35 -3.14
N PRO A 5 -31.12 -23.18 -4.46
CA PRO A 5 -29.89 -22.67 -5.05
C PRO A 5 -29.65 -21.22 -4.60
N SER A 6 -28.46 -20.95 -4.06
CA SER A 6 -27.97 -19.60 -3.78
C SER A 6 -27.88 -18.85 -5.11
N VAL A 7 -28.75 -17.85 -5.28
CA VAL A 7 -28.68 -16.92 -6.41
C VAL A 7 -27.61 -15.89 -6.07
N CYS A 8 -26.51 -15.89 -6.83
CA CYS A 8 -25.51 -14.82 -6.73
C CYS A 8 -26.17 -13.47 -7.04
N PRO A 9 -26.04 -12.45 -6.18
CA PRO A 9 -26.56 -11.12 -6.47
C PRO A 9 -25.81 -10.50 -7.67
N PRO A 10 -26.50 -9.72 -8.53
CA PRO A 10 -25.87 -9.05 -9.65
C PRO A 10 -24.85 -8.00 -9.14
N PRO A 11 -23.76 -7.74 -9.88
CA PRO A 11 -22.77 -6.74 -9.49
C PRO A 11 -23.40 -5.35 -9.44
N SER A 12 -23.09 -4.59 -8.38
CA SER A 12 -23.61 -3.24 -8.15
C SER A 12 -23.21 -2.26 -9.29
N PRO A 13 -24.14 -1.42 -9.78
CA PRO A 13 -23.97 -0.63 -11.02
C PRO A 13 -22.91 0.48 -10.98
N ASP A 14 -22.45 0.88 -9.80
CA ASP A 14 -21.66 2.11 -9.62
C ASP A 14 -20.16 1.96 -9.92
N SER A 15 -19.66 0.73 -10.11
CA SER A 15 -18.24 0.51 -10.39
C SER A 15 -17.81 1.00 -11.79
N SER A 16 -18.75 1.22 -12.71
CA SER A 16 -18.49 1.62 -14.10
C SER A 16 -18.48 3.14 -14.34
N ALA A 17 -18.86 3.94 -13.33
CA ALA A 17 -18.88 5.40 -13.46
C ALA A 17 -17.47 5.99 -13.37
N GLY A 18 -16.65 5.51 -12.43
CA GLY A 18 -15.27 5.98 -12.26
C GLY A 18 -14.32 5.56 -13.38
N SER A 19 -14.59 4.43 -14.07
CA SER A 19 -13.78 3.96 -15.21
C SER A 19 -13.96 4.81 -16.45
N ARG A 20 -15.21 5.24 -16.74
CA ARG A 20 -15.53 6.08 -17.90
C ARG A 20 -14.84 7.44 -17.85
N ASP A 21 -14.68 8.01 -16.67
CA ASP A 21 -13.93 9.26 -16.51
C ASP A 21 -12.44 9.07 -16.81
N LEU A 22 -11.82 7.97 -16.38
CA LEU A 22 -10.40 7.70 -16.69
C LEU A 22 -10.12 7.45 -18.18
N VAL A 23 -11.08 6.85 -18.90
CA VAL A 23 -11.01 6.66 -20.36
C VAL A 23 -11.22 7.97 -21.12
N ARG A 24 -12.18 8.80 -20.69
CA ARG A 24 -12.40 10.14 -21.28
C ARG A 24 -11.23 11.08 -21.09
N ASN A 25 -10.48 10.93 -19.99
CA ASN A 25 -9.31 11.73 -19.68
C ASN A 25 -8.04 11.31 -20.46
N GLY A 26 -8.17 10.36 -21.41
CA GLY A 26 -7.10 9.94 -22.33
C GLY A 26 -6.00 9.09 -21.69
N ARG A 27 -6.21 8.60 -20.46
CA ARG A 27 -5.16 7.94 -19.66
C ARG A 27 -5.07 6.43 -19.91
N PHE A 28 -6.11 5.81 -20.47
CA PHE A 28 -6.19 4.39 -20.81
C PHE A 28 -7.04 4.17 -22.07
N GLY A 29 -6.67 3.20 -22.91
CA GLY A 29 -7.32 2.93 -24.20
C GLY A 29 -8.68 2.24 -24.07
N THR A 30 -8.93 1.56 -22.94
CA THR A 30 -10.22 0.93 -22.61
C THR A 30 -10.51 0.97 -21.11
N GLU A 31 -11.78 0.83 -20.72
CA GLU A 31 -12.18 0.75 -19.31
C GLU A 31 -11.51 -0.43 -18.58
N THR A 32 -11.35 -1.57 -19.27
CA THR A 32 -10.70 -2.75 -18.69
C THR A 32 -9.22 -2.53 -18.39
N GLU A 33 -8.52 -1.72 -19.21
CA GLU A 33 -7.13 -1.33 -18.93
C GLU A 33 -7.04 -0.41 -17.72
N ALA A 34 -7.94 0.57 -17.60
CA ALA A 34 -8.01 1.45 -16.45
C ALA A 34 -8.25 0.67 -15.15
N VAL A 35 -9.17 -0.30 -15.17
CA VAL A 35 -9.47 -1.15 -14.01
C VAL A 35 -8.27 -2.03 -13.62
N ARG A 36 -7.62 -2.69 -14.59
CA ARG A 36 -6.42 -3.51 -14.30
C ARG A 36 -5.27 -2.67 -13.74
N ALA A 37 -5.05 -1.49 -14.30
CA ALA A 37 -4.04 -0.57 -13.79
C ALA A 37 -4.36 -0.12 -12.35
N GLY A 38 -5.62 0.22 -12.07
CA GLY A 38 -6.06 0.59 -10.72
C GLY A 38 -5.86 -0.53 -9.69
N ILE A 39 -6.23 -1.77 -10.04
CA ILE A 39 -6.01 -2.94 -9.17
C ILE A 39 -4.53 -3.15 -8.87
N ARG A 40 -3.66 -3.03 -9.89
CA ARG A 40 -2.21 -3.14 -9.71
C ARG A 40 -1.66 -2.05 -8.79
N MET A 41 -2.11 -0.81 -8.95
CA MET A 41 -1.69 0.28 -8.08
C MET A 41 -2.06 0.06 -6.61
N LEU A 42 -3.27 -0.46 -6.36
CA LEU A 42 -3.71 -0.81 -4.99
C LEU A 42 -2.89 -1.96 -4.41
N ALA A 43 -2.63 -2.99 -5.22
CA ALA A 43 -1.79 -4.11 -4.78
C ALA A 43 -0.36 -3.64 -4.43
N ASP A 44 0.24 -2.80 -5.27
CA ASP A 44 1.58 -2.24 -5.04
C ASP A 44 1.60 -1.37 -3.76
N HIS A 45 0.54 -0.59 -3.53
CA HIS A 45 0.40 0.22 -2.31
C HIS A 45 0.31 -0.66 -1.06
N GLU A 46 -0.51 -1.71 -1.09
CA GLU A 46 -0.66 -2.63 0.03
C GLU A 46 0.67 -3.34 0.35
N LEU A 47 1.41 -3.77 -0.68
CA LEU A 47 2.74 -4.36 -0.50
C LEU A 47 3.73 -3.39 0.17
N LYS A 48 3.74 -2.12 -0.25
CA LYS A 48 4.58 -1.07 0.36
C LYS A 48 4.19 -0.82 1.82
N MET A 49 2.89 -0.77 2.12
CA MET A 49 2.41 -0.60 3.49
C MET A 49 2.80 -1.77 4.39
N GLN A 50 2.72 -3.01 3.89
CA GLN A 50 3.17 -4.18 4.63
C GLN A 50 4.67 -4.20 4.86
N ALA A 51 5.46 -3.78 3.87
CA ALA A 51 6.91 -3.64 4.03
C ALA A 51 7.24 -2.61 5.11
N LEU A 52 6.65 -1.41 5.04
CA LEU A 52 6.85 -0.36 6.04
C LEU A 52 6.48 -0.82 7.47
N ARG A 53 5.34 -1.50 7.62
CA ARG A 53 4.94 -2.05 8.94
C ARG A 53 5.95 -3.06 9.48
N ARG A 54 6.53 -3.90 8.63
CA ARG A 54 7.57 -4.85 9.03
C ARG A 54 8.86 -4.14 9.43
N ASP A 55 9.26 -3.12 8.68
CA ASP A 55 10.48 -2.35 8.97
C ASP A 55 10.36 -1.60 10.31
N ILE A 56 9.18 -1.03 10.59
CA ILE A 56 8.88 -0.40 11.89
C ILE A 56 8.94 -1.43 13.01
N GLN A 57 8.26 -2.56 12.87
CA GLN A 57 8.28 -3.61 13.90
C GLN A 57 9.71 -4.09 14.18
N LYS A 58 10.51 -4.28 13.13
CA LYS A 58 11.91 -4.67 13.28
C LYS A 58 12.71 -3.60 14.06
N ALA A 59 12.51 -2.32 13.75
CA ALA A 59 13.16 -1.24 14.48
C ALA A 59 12.73 -1.20 15.96
N ASP A 60 11.44 -1.42 16.24
CA ASP A 60 10.92 -1.51 17.60
C ASP A 60 11.59 -2.67 18.37
N ASP A 61 11.68 -3.85 17.76
CA ASP A 61 12.35 -5.03 18.33
C ASP A 61 13.84 -4.76 18.62
N GLU A 62 14.53 -4.06 17.71
CA GLU A 62 15.93 -3.64 17.89
C GLU A 62 16.08 -2.66 19.06
N ILE A 63 15.19 -1.68 19.19
CA ILE A 63 15.17 -0.73 20.31
C ILE A 63 14.91 -1.47 21.63
N GLU A 64 13.90 -2.34 21.69
CA GLU A 64 13.58 -3.14 22.88
C GLU A 64 14.74 -4.06 23.30
N SER A 65 15.48 -4.60 22.33
CA SER A 65 16.68 -5.41 22.58
C SER A 65 17.91 -4.59 23.05
N GLY A 66 17.78 -3.26 23.15
CA GLY A 66 18.84 -2.35 23.58
C GLY A 66 19.85 -2.02 22.48
N LEU A 67 19.54 -2.30 21.21
CA LEU A 67 20.38 -1.92 20.07
C LEU A 67 20.12 -0.48 19.59
N GLY A 68 19.14 0.20 20.18
CA GLY A 68 18.88 1.62 19.93
C GLY A 68 20.02 2.52 20.41
N LYS A 69 20.35 3.55 19.63
CA LYS A 69 21.36 4.55 19.98
C LYS A 69 20.71 5.88 20.31
N GLU A 70 20.86 6.32 21.55
CA GLU A 70 20.43 7.65 21.98
C GLU A 70 21.50 8.69 21.63
N TYR A 71 21.05 9.87 21.23
CA TYR A 71 21.91 11.01 20.96
C TYR A 71 21.49 12.18 21.85
N ALA A 72 22.45 12.89 22.45
CA ALA A 72 22.14 14.02 23.32
C ALA A 72 21.68 15.24 22.52
N SER A 73 22.04 15.33 21.24
CA SER A 73 21.62 16.41 20.35
C SER A 73 21.60 16.00 18.88
N GLY A 74 20.87 16.75 18.06
CA GLY A 74 20.88 16.58 16.61
C GLY A 74 22.28 16.77 15.98
N ALA A 75 23.17 17.53 16.61
CA ALA A 75 24.55 17.70 16.13
C ALA A 75 25.38 16.42 16.29
N GLU A 76 25.14 15.65 17.36
CA GLU A 76 25.78 14.34 17.56
C GLU A 76 25.26 13.30 16.59
N LEU A 77 23.94 13.27 16.36
CA LEU A 77 23.34 12.42 15.33
C LEU A 77 23.91 12.75 13.94
N LEU A 78 23.95 14.03 13.58
CA LEU A 78 24.47 14.47 12.28
C LEU A 78 25.94 14.08 12.14
N LYS A 79 26.75 14.26 13.19
CA LYS A 79 28.15 13.86 13.18
C LYS A 79 28.31 12.35 12.95
N ASP A 80 27.49 11.53 13.60
CA ASP A 80 27.53 10.08 13.45
C ASP A 80 27.19 9.64 12.02
N VAL A 81 26.07 10.13 11.47
CA VAL A 81 25.63 9.83 10.10
C VAL A 81 26.65 10.29 9.05
N MET A 82 27.32 11.42 9.27
CA MET A 82 28.34 11.93 8.35
C MET A 82 29.67 11.19 8.45
N HIS A 83 29.87 10.37 9.49
CA HIS A 83 31.08 9.56 9.70
C HIS A 83 30.85 8.06 9.54
N GLU A 84 29.60 7.59 9.43
CA GLU A 84 29.28 6.26 8.87
C GLU A 84 29.58 6.25 7.37
N GLY A 85 30.75 5.71 7.01
CA GLY A 85 31.19 5.44 5.65
C GLY A 85 31.88 4.09 5.58
#